data_AF-A0A521MJI2-F1
#
_entry.id   AF-A0A521MJI2-F1
#
_cell.length_a   1.000
_cell.length_b   1.000
_cell.length_c   1.000
_cell.angle_alpha   90.00
_cell.angle_beta   90.00
_cell.angle_gamma   90.00
#
_symmetry.space_group_name_H-M   'P 1'
#
loop_
_entity.id
_entity.type
_entity.pdbx_description
1 polymer ?
#
loop_
_entity_poly.entity_id
_entity_poly.type
_entity_poly.pdbx_seq_one_letter_code
_entity_poly.pdbx_strand_id
1 'polypeptide(L)'
;MSGTATLSRVVVLYESMFGATRHVAATIADQLRPFAELTLVDAADADPAELVQAAFIVAGAPTHAFGLSSETTRKEARATAERSHGDLVFEWADVSHGLRELLRALPRASKPTYFAAFSTRSAKAQRLFTGSAARRIDRDIRAAGYLPLSPPHDFLVDASHRLIDRQLLDAAEWGQHLASRLNLGRERQLGQRPPG
;
A
#
# COMPACT_ATOMS: atom_id res chain seq x y z
N MET A 1 -25.51 -4.32 -28.40
CA MET A 1 -24.87 -5.27 -27.48
C MET A 1 -23.85 -4.49 -26.68
N SER A 2 -24.24 -4.00 -25.49
CA SER A 2 -23.33 -3.27 -24.61
C SER A 2 -22.28 -4.23 -24.07
N GLY A 3 -21.05 -4.14 -24.59
CA GLY A 3 -19.92 -4.85 -24.01
C GLY A 3 -19.71 -4.33 -22.59
N THR A 4 -19.85 -5.21 -21.60
CA THR A 4 -19.46 -4.93 -20.22
C THR A 4 -17.97 -4.64 -20.26
N ALA A 5 -17.58 -3.36 -20.14
CA ALA A 5 -16.17 -3.02 -19.98
C ALA A 5 -15.71 -3.62 -18.65
N THR A 6 -14.94 -4.71 -18.70
CA THR A 6 -14.39 -5.32 -17.49
C THR A 6 -13.58 -4.26 -16.75
N LEU A 7 -13.95 -3.99 -15.51
CA LEU A 7 -13.21 -3.04 -14.67
C LEU A 7 -11.80 -3.59 -14.44
N SER A 8 -10.81 -2.71 -14.41
CA SER A 8 -9.43 -3.11 -14.14
C SER A 8 -9.31 -3.61 -12.70
N ARG A 9 -8.69 -4.78 -12.48
CA ARG A 9 -8.40 -5.29 -11.14
C ARG A 9 -7.38 -4.40 -10.44
N VAL A 10 -7.75 -3.87 -9.27
CA VAL A 10 -6.90 -3.08 -8.38
C VAL A 10 -6.70 -3.85 -7.08
N VAL A 11 -5.47 -3.95 -6.61
CA VAL A 11 -5.17 -4.56 -5.30
C VAL A 11 -4.56 -3.50 -4.40
N VAL A 12 -5.17 -3.29 -3.23
CA VAL A 12 -4.61 -2.49 -2.14
C VAL A 12 -4.04 -3.44 -1.09
N LEU A 13 -2.72 -3.51 -1.03
CA LEU A 13 -1.93 -4.25 -0.06
C LEU A 13 -1.57 -3.35 1.10
N TYR A 14 -1.78 -3.85 2.31
CA TYR A 14 -1.29 -3.17 3.50
C TYR A 14 -0.66 -4.16 4.48
N GLU A 15 0.30 -3.71 5.27
CA GLU A 15 0.60 -4.36 6.55
C GLU A 15 0.36 -3.32 7.66
N SER A 16 -0.23 -3.72 8.79
CA SER A 16 -0.48 -2.84 9.93
C SER A 16 -0.38 -3.57 11.26
N MET A 17 0.24 -2.95 12.26
CA MET A 17 0.39 -3.52 13.61
C MET A 17 -0.66 -2.99 14.57
N PHE A 18 -1.00 -1.70 14.46
CA PHE A 18 -1.90 -0.98 15.39
C PHE A 18 -3.05 -0.26 14.66
N GLY A 19 -3.32 -0.62 13.41
CA GLY A 19 -4.49 -0.14 12.65
C GLY A 19 -4.33 1.15 11.85
N ALA A 20 -3.35 2.01 12.14
CA ALA A 20 -3.17 3.27 11.39
C ALA A 20 -3.00 3.04 9.87
N THR A 21 -2.13 2.10 9.49
CA THR A 21 -1.89 1.79 8.06
C THR A 21 -3.11 1.12 7.42
N ARG A 22 -3.82 0.26 8.15
CA ARG A 22 -5.07 -0.37 7.69
C ARG A 22 -6.15 0.67 7.42
N HIS A 23 -6.32 1.65 8.31
CA HIS A 23 -7.29 2.74 8.10
C HIS A 23 -6.95 3.58 6.86
N VAL A 24 -5.68 3.95 6.67
CA VAL A 24 -5.22 4.63 5.45
C VAL A 24 -5.51 3.79 4.20
N ALA A 25 -5.18 2.50 4.23
CA ALA A 25 -5.42 1.58 3.11
C ALA A 25 -6.90 1.48 2.75
N ALA A 26 -7.76 1.35 3.76
CA ALA A 26 -9.21 1.31 3.59
C ALA A 26 -9.74 2.62 2.98
N THR A 27 -9.29 3.77 3.48
CA THR A 27 -9.69 5.07 2.93
C THR A 27 -9.28 5.24 1.47
N ILE A 28 -8.05 4.86 1.10
CA ILE A 28 -7.60 4.87 -0.31
C ILE A 28 -8.44 3.91 -1.15
N ALA A 29 -8.69 2.70 -0.64
CA ALA A 29 -9.52 1.71 -1.31
C ALA A 29 -10.91 2.25 -1.63
N ASP A 30 -11.55 2.93 -0.68
CA ASP A 30 -12.90 3.49 -0.87
C ASP A 30 -12.96 4.52 -1.99
N GLN A 31 -11.89 5.28 -2.23
CA GLN A 31 -11.82 6.23 -3.36
C GLN A 31 -11.57 5.55 -4.71
N LEU A 32 -10.97 4.35 -4.73
CA LEU A 32 -10.66 3.60 -5.94
C LEU A 32 -11.82 2.67 -6.37
N ARG A 33 -12.62 2.18 -5.42
CA ARG A 33 -13.77 1.27 -5.65
C ARG A 33 -14.72 1.69 -6.78
N PRO A 34 -15.09 2.98 -6.95
CA PRO A 34 -16.00 3.38 -8.01
C PRO A 34 -15.46 3.17 -9.44
N PHE A 35 -14.15 2.96 -9.60
CA PHE A 35 -13.47 2.97 -10.90
C PHE A 35 -12.85 1.61 -11.29
N ALA A 36 -12.88 0.63 -10.39
CA ALA A 36 -12.13 -0.61 -10.51
C ALA A 36 -12.75 -1.76 -9.69
N GLU A 37 -12.44 -2.99 -10.09
CA GLU A 37 -12.68 -4.16 -9.23
C GLU A 37 -11.57 -4.21 -8.18
N LEU A 38 -11.92 -3.93 -6.92
CA LEU A 38 -10.92 -3.69 -5.88
C LEU A 38 -10.89 -4.81 -4.83
N THR A 39 -9.67 -5.33 -4.59
CA THR A 39 -9.35 -6.19 -3.46
C THR A 39 -8.50 -5.40 -2.45
N LEU A 40 -8.95 -5.33 -1.19
CA LEU A 40 -8.16 -4.83 -0.07
C LEU A 40 -7.71 -6.05 0.74
N VAL A 41 -6.41 -6.23 0.93
CA VAL A 41 -5.86 -7.44 1.55
C VAL A 41 -4.64 -7.11 2.41
N ASP A 42 -4.52 -7.80 3.55
CA ASP A 42 -3.31 -7.76 4.36
C ASP A 42 -2.17 -8.47 3.59
N ALA A 43 -0.99 -7.88 3.60
CA ALA A 43 0.17 -8.43 2.91
C ALA A 43 0.59 -9.81 3.44
N ALA A 44 0.26 -10.16 4.68
CA ALA A 44 0.51 -11.49 5.23
C ALA A 44 -0.40 -12.57 4.59
N ASP A 45 -1.59 -12.19 4.13
CA ASP A 45 -2.59 -13.09 3.55
C ASP A 45 -2.59 -13.07 2.00
N ALA A 46 -1.76 -12.21 1.39
CA ALA A 46 -1.71 -12.03 -0.04
C ALA A 46 -0.85 -13.10 -0.73
N ASP A 47 -1.35 -13.68 -1.82
CA ASP A 47 -0.55 -14.52 -2.71
C ASP A 47 0.21 -13.65 -3.75
N PRO A 48 1.55 -13.66 -3.75
CA PRO A 48 2.33 -12.93 -4.75
C PRO A 48 1.99 -13.29 -6.20
N ALA A 49 1.56 -14.54 -6.46
CA ALA A 49 1.19 -14.99 -7.80
C ALA A 49 -0.10 -14.34 -8.30
N GLU A 50 -1.02 -13.94 -7.41
CA GLU A 50 -2.24 -13.25 -7.82
C GLU A 50 -2.02 -11.77 -8.17
N LEU A 51 -0.98 -11.15 -7.60
CA LEU A 51 -0.66 -9.74 -7.82
C LEU A 51 -0.31 -9.43 -9.27
N VAL A 52 0.23 -10.39 -10.02
CA VAL A 52 0.59 -10.22 -11.43
C VAL A 52 -0.62 -9.99 -12.33
N GLN A 53 -1.81 -10.38 -11.87
CA GLN A 53 -3.05 -10.17 -12.62
C GLN A 53 -3.60 -8.76 -12.45
N ALA A 54 -3.20 -8.05 -11.40
CA ALA A 54 -3.62 -6.68 -11.16
C ALA A 54 -3.14 -5.75 -12.29
N ALA A 55 -3.99 -4.77 -12.63
CA ALA A 55 -3.61 -3.65 -13.49
C ALA A 55 -2.94 -2.53 -12.67
N PHE A 56 -3.28 -2.46 -11.38
CA PHE A 56 -2.74 -1.47 -10.47
C PHE A 56 -2.64 -2.02 -9.03
N ILE A 57 -1.48 -1.80 -8.40
CA ILE A 57 -1.19 -2.22 -7.02
C ILE A 57 -0.93 -0.98 -6.17
N VAL A 58 -1.67 -0.80 -5.07
CA VAL A 58 -1.33 0.18 -4.03
C VAL A 58 -0.75 -0.60 -2.85
N ALA A 59 0.47 -0.30 -2.43
CA ALA A 59 1.13 -1.03 -1.35
C ALA A 59 1.56 -0.09 -0.23
N GLY A 60 1.27 -0.45 1.02
CA GLY A 60 1.72 0.34 2.17
C GLY A 60 2.00 -0.44 3.44
N ALA A 61 2.89 0.11 4.25
CA ALA A 61 3.32 -0.48 5.51
C ALA A 61 3.72 0.62 6.49
N PRO A 62 3.73 0.37 7.81
CA PRO A 62 4.39 1.27 8.73
C PRO A 62 5.89 1.30 8.49
N THR A 63 6.50 2.44 8.78
CA THR A 63 7.95 2.61 8.76
C THR A 63 8.53 2.09 10.08
N HIS A 64 9.37 1.06 9.98
CA HIS A 64 10.18 0.54 11.09
C HIS A 64 11.66 0.79 10.81
N ALA A 65 12.38 1.37 11.78
CA ALA A 65 13.77 1.81 11.61
C ALA A 65 13.98 2.63 10.31
N PHE A 66 14.67 2.06 9.31
CA PHE A 66 14.97 2.70 8.02
C PHE A 66 14.12 2.18 6.83
N GLY A 67 13.04 1.43 7.06
CA GLY A 67 12.22 0.92 5.95
C GLY A 67 11.02 0.07 6.37
N LEU A 68 10.77 -1.01 5.63
CA LEU A 68 9.71 -1.99 5.92
C LEU A 68 9.97 -2.70 7.26
N SER A 69 8.93 -3.26 7.89
CA SER A 69 9.12 -4.12 9.06
C SER A 69 9.87 -5.41 8.70
N SER A 70 10.57 -5.99 9.67
CA SER A 70 11.06 -7.39 9.67
C SER A 70 10.32 -8.20 10.73
N GLU A 71 10.42 -9.53 10.65
CA GLU A 71 9.92 -10.44 11.70
C GLU A 71 10.37 -9.98 13.11
N THR A 72 11.65 -9.59 13.28
CA THR A 72 12.16 -9.06 14.55
C THR A 72 11.37 -7.84 15.03
N THR A 73 11.22 -6.81 14.17
CA THR A 73 10.51 -5.59 14.56
C THR A 73 9.01 -5.82 14.75
N ARG A 74 8.43 -6.85 14.10
CA ARG A 74 7.04 -7.28 14.30
C ARG A 74 6.86 -7.95 15.66
N LYS A 75 7.80 -8.82 16.06
CA LYS A 75 7.85 -9.42 17.41
C LYS A 75 7.97 -8.33 18.49
N GLU A 76 8.82 -7.34 18.28
CA GLU A 76 8.96 -6.19 19.19
C GLU A 76 7.68 -5.36 19.30
N ALA A 77 6.98 -5.13 18.18
CA ALA A 77 5.70 -4.44 18.17
C ALA A 77 4.62 -5.22 18.95
N ARG A 78 4.54 -6.55 18.78
CA ARG A 78 3.65 -7.43 19.58
C ARG A 78 3.97 -7.31 21.07
N ALA A 79 5.23 -7.46 21.45
CA ALA A 79 5.65 -7.34 22.85
C ALA A 79 5.39 -5.95 23.43
N THR A 80 5.37 -4.90 22.61
CA THR A 80 4.99 -3.54 23.02
C THR A 80 3.49 -3.45 23.29
N ALA A 81 2.65 -4.06 22.45
CA ALA A 81 1.21 -4.14 22.68
C ALA A 81 0.87 -4.88 23.97
N GLU A 82 1.50 -6.02 24.22
CA GLU A 82 1.30 -6.82 25.44
C GLU A 82 1.65 -6.03 26.71
N ARG A 83 2.70 -5.19 26.65
CA ARG A 83 3.12 -4.32 27.75
C ARG A 83 2.31 -3.03 27.86
N SER A 84 1.44 -2.72 26.90
CA SER A 84 0.64 -1.49 26.88
C SER A 84 -0.62 -1.57 27.75
N HIS A 85 -0.89 -2.71 28.39
CA HIS A 85 -2.05 -2.93 29.25
C HIS A 85 -3.41 -2.60 28.58
N GLY A 86 -3.50 -2.74 27.26
CA GLY A 86 -4.72 -2.54 26.47
C GLY A 86 -4.76 -1.24 25.66
N ASP A 87 -3.78 -0.34 25.82
CA ASP A 87 -3.71 0.91 25.06
C ASP A 87 -3.40 0.69 23.56
N LEU A 88 -2.68 -0.38 23.25
CA LEU A 88 -2.38 -0.83 21.89
C LEU A 88 -2.93 -2.23 21.65
N VAL A 89 -3.72 -2.38 20.60
CA VAL A 89 -4.18 -3.69 20.12
C VAL A 89 -3.33 -4.08 18.92
N PHE A 90 -2.61 -5.20 19.03
CA PHE A 90 -1.82 -5.73 17.93
C PHE A 90 -2.73 -6.48 16.94
N GLU A 91 -2.70 -6.11 15.66
CA GLU A 91 -3.66 -6.59 14.66
C GLU A 91 -3.36 -8.01 14.10
N TRP A 92 -2.23 -8.64 14.44
CA TRP A 92 -1.85 -9.92 13.82
C TRP A 92 -1.73 -11.11 14.78
N ALA A 93 -2.05 -12.28 14.24
CA ALA A 93 -1.72 -13.57 14.84
C ALA A 93 -0.32 -14.06 14.43
N ASP A 94 0.06 -13.91 13.16
CA ASP A 94 1.39 -14.30 12.65
C ASP A 94 2.27 -13.07 12.39
N VAL A 95 3.54 -13.14 12.80
CA VAL A 95 4.56 -12.10 12.61
C VAL A 95 5.69 -12.54 11.68
N SER A 96 5.62 -13.76 11.15
CA SER A 96 6.65 -14.33 10.28
C SER A 96 6.63 -13.67 8.90
N HIS A 97 5.46 -13.34 8.37
CA HIS A 97 5.27 -12.76 7.04
C HIS A 97 4.67 -11.35 7.09
N GLY A 98 4.97 -10.55 6.06
CA GLY A 98 4.46 -9.20 5.88
C GLY A 98 4.84 -8.68 4.48
N LEU A 99 4.68 -7.37 4.26
CA LEU A 99 4.91 -6.74 2.97
C LEU A 99 6.36 -6.87 2.51
N ARG A 100 7.33 -6.88 3.43
CA ARG A 100 8.73 -7.10 3.09
C ARG A 100 8.94 -8.45 2.40
N GLU A 101 8.40 -9.51 2.96
CA GLU A 101 8.54 -10.88 2.46
C GLU A 101 7.75 -11.04 1.15
N LEU A 102 6.53 -10.50 1.10
CA LEU A 102 5.69 -10.48 -0.10
C LEU A 102 6.41 -9.81 -1.29
N LEU A 103 7.02 -8.64 -1.08
CA LEU A 103 7.72 -7.90 -2.15
C LEU A 103 8.98 -8.62 -2.64
N ARG A 104 9.65 -9.42 -1.79
CA ARG A 104 10.78 -10.26 -2.22
C ARG A 104 10.32 -11.42 -3.12
N ALA A 105 9.12 -11.93 -2.89
CA ALA A 105 8.51 -12.99 -3.67
C ALA A 105 7.72 -12.47 -4.89
N LEU A 106 7.59 -11.15 -5.05
CA LEU A 106 6.82 -10.54 -6.14
C LEU A 106 7.41 -10.94 -7.50
N PRO A 107 6.62 -11.60 -8.37
CA PRO A 107 7.08 -11.95 -9.70
C PRO A 107 7.37 -10.69 -10.53
N ARG A 108 8.31 -10.80 -11.47
CA ARG A 108 8.56 -9.72 -12.43
C ARG A 108 7.30 -9.43 -13.24
N ALA A 109 7.07 -8.15 -13.51
CA ALA A 109 5.94 -7.72 -14.33
C ALA A 109 6.03 -8.35 -15.73
N SER A 110 4.99 -9.07 -16.13
CA SER A 110 4.87 -9.68 -17.47
C SER A 110 4.08 -8.80 -18.46
N LYS A 111 3.43 -7.76 -17.95
CA LYS A 111 2.63 -6.76 -18.70
C LYS A 111 2.78 -5.40 -18.03
N PRO A 112 2.41 -4.29 -18.69
CA PRO A 112 2.35 -2.99 -18.04
C PRO A 112 1.37 -2.99 -16.86
N THR A 113 1.91 -3.04 -15.64
CA THR A 113 1.15 -2.95 -14.39
C THR A 113 1.65 -1.75 -13.61
N TYR A 114 0.71 -0.91 -13.18
CA TYR A 114 1.02 0.29 -12.42
C TYR A 114 1.12 -0.01 -10.93
N PHE A 115 1.80 0.85 -10.16
CA PHE A 115 1.76 0.79 -8.71
C PHE A 115 1.84 2.17 -8.05
N ALA A 116 1.43 2.25 -6.79
CA ALA A 116 1.66 3.39 -5.91
C ALA A 116 2.07 2.89 -4.51
N ALA A 117 2.93 3.64 -3.83
CA ALA A 117 3.47 3.24 -2.53
C ALA A 117 3.09 4.27 -1.47
N PHE A 118 2.66 3.80 -0.29
CA PHE A 118 2.46 4.65 0.87
C PHE A 118 3.09 4.08 2.13
N SER A 119 3.21 4.90 3.17
CA SER A 119 3.55 4.39 4.50
C SER A 119 2.94 5.23 5.60
N THR A 120 2.84 4.67 6.80
CA THR A 120 2.65 5.46 8.02
C THR A 120 3.99 5.60 8.73
N ARG A 121 4.30 6.79 9.26
CA ARG A 121 5.53 7.04 10.00
C ARG A 121 5.30 8.01 11.15
N SER A 122 6.18 7.97 12.15
CA SER A 122 6.10 8.90 13.28
C SER A 122 6.28 10.35 12.82
N ALA A 123 5.42 11.24 13.33
CA ALA A 123 5.51 12.68 13.12
C ALA A 123 6.69 13.32 13.87
N LYS A 124 7.06 12.76 15.03
CA LYS A 124 8.10 13.32 15.92
C LYS A 124 9.52 12.99 15.47
N ALA A 125 9.69 11.92 14.70
CA ALA A 125 11.00 11.48 14.28
C ALA A 125 11.43 12.28 13.04
N GLN A 126 12.62 12.89 13.10
CA GLN A 126 13.14 13.70 12.01
C GLN A 126 13.29 12.84 10.73
N ARG A 127 12.81 13.35 9.58
CA ARG A 127 12.77 12.63 8.29
C ARG A 127 14.16 12.16 7.80
N LEU A 128 15.23 12.75 8.30
CA LEU A 128 16.62 12.39 8.01
C LEU A 128 17.08 11.14 8.79
N PHE A 129 16.44 10.81 9.91
CA PHE A 129 16.79 9.70 10.79
C PHE A 129 15.78 8.55 10.75
N THR A 130 14.59 8.76 10.19
CA THR A 130 13.64 7.70 9.88
C THR A 130 13.60 7.51 8.37
N GLY A 131 13.90 6.31 7.89
CA GLY A 131 13.64 5.97 6.50
C GLY A 131 12.16 6.15 6.14
N SER A 132 11.78 5.80 4.91
CA SER A 132 10.38 5.73 4.52
C SER A 132 10.13 4.34 3.97
N ALA A 133 9.19 3.62 4.58
CA ALA A 133 8.71 2.37 4.01
C ALA A 133 8.15 2.62 2.60
N ALA A 134 7.48 3.75 2.35
CA ALA A 134 6.97 4.08 1.02
C ALA A 134 8.08 4.16 -0.04
N ARG A 135 9.22 4.80 0.27
CA ARG A 135 10.38 4.83 -0.64
C ARG A 135 11.00 3.46 -0.85
N ARG A 136 11.02 2.62 0.20
CA ARG A 136 11.50 1.24 0.13
C ARG A 136 10.62 0.40 -0.80
N ILE A 137 9.31 0.48 -0.62
CA ILE A 137 8.28 -0.18 -1.44
C ILE A 137 8.42 0.27 -2.90
N ASP A 138 8.48 1.58 -3.15
CA ASP A 138 8.61 2.14 -4.49
C ASP A 138 9.85 1.60 -5.22
N ARG A 139 11.00 1.59 -4.55
CA ARG A 139 12.23 1.05 -5.15
C ARG A 139 12.13 -0.45 -5.43
N ASP A 140 11.65 -1.24 -4.47
CA ASP A 140 11.62 -2.70 -4.60
C ASP A 140 10.60 -3.14 -5.69
N ILE A 141 9.44 -2.48 -5.79
CA ILE A 141 8.44 -2.75 -6.85
C ILE A 141 8.94 -2.30 -8.24
N ARG A 142 9.65 -1.16 -8.34
CA ARG A 142 10.30 -0.74 -9.60
C ARG A 142 11.34 -1.75 -10.08
N ALA A 143 12.14 -2.29 -9.16
CA ALA A 143 13.16 -3.28 -9.50
C ALA A 143 12.54 -4.57 -10.08
N ALA A 144 11.27 -4.87 -9.74
CA ALA A 144 10.50 -5.97 -10.32
C ALA A 144 9.83 -5.62 -11.68
N GLY A 145 9.99 -4.40 -12.21
CA GLY A 145 9.54 -3.99 -13.55
C GLY A 145 8.17 -3.31 -13.60
N TYR A 146 7.56 -3.00 -12.46
CA TYR A 146 6.26 -2.31 -12.40
C TYR A 146 6.42 -0.80 -12.57
N LEU A 147 5.36 -0.13 -13.04
CA LEU A 147 5.38 1.28 -13.42
C LEU A 147 4.78 2.17 -12.32
N PRO A 148 5.49 3.20 -11.83
CA PRO A 148 4.93 4.10 -10.82
C PRO A 148 3.80 4.97 -11.38
N LEU A 149 2.69 5.08 -10.66
CA LEU A 149 1.59 5.98 -10.99
C LEU A 149 1.71 7.34 -10.29
N SER A 150 2.33 7.35 -9.10
CA SER A 150 2.53 8.52 -8.24
C SER A 150 3.84 8.37 -7.43
N PRO A 151 4.49 9.46 -7.01
CA PRO A 151 5.57 9.39 -6.02
C PRO A 151 5.10 8.72 -4.71
N PRO A 152 6.03 8.12 -3.93
CA PRO A 152 5.70 7.52 -2.64
C PRO A 152 5.15 8.55 -1.64
N HIS A 153 4.09 8.20 -0.91
CA HIS A 153 3.38 9.10 0.02
C HIS A 153 3.50 8.65 1.48
N ASP A 154 3.83 9.56 2.39
CA ASP A 154 3.98 9.25 3.82
C ASP A 154 2.84 9.91 4.62
N PHE A 155 2.08 9.11 5.35
CA PHE A 155 1.11 9.54 6.35
C PHE A 155 1.74 9.53 7.75
N LEU A 156 1.21 10.37 8.63
CA LEU A 156 1.79 10.66 9.92
C LEU A 156 0.99 10.08 11.08
N VAL A 157 1.70 9.46 12.02
CA VAL A 157 1.15 9.00 13.31
C VAL A 157 1.80 9.73 14.47
N ASP A 158 1.05 9.89 15.56
CA ASP A 158 1.52 10.43 16.82
C ASP A 158 2.37 9.41 17.61
N ALA A 159 2.74 9.77 18.84
CA ALA A 159 3.50 8.89 19.73
C ALA A 159 2.71 7.68 20.24
N SER A 160 1.38 7.69 20.08
CA SER A 160 0.46 6.63 20.46
C SER A 160 0.07 5.75 19.28
N HIS A 161 0.81 5.82 18.16
CA HIS A 161 0.57 5.09 16.92
C HIS A 161 -0.77 5.40 16.23
N ARG A 162 -1.42 6.51 16.58
CA ARG A 162 -2.67 6.95 15.96
C ARG A 162 -2.38 7.95 14.85
N LEU A 163 -3.18 7.93 13.79
CA LEU A 163 -3.09 8.95 12.74
C LEU A 163 -3.31 10.33 13.35
N ILE A 164 -2.45 11.28 13.00
CA ILE A 164 -2.67 12.68 13.40
C ILE A 164 -3.85 13.27 12.61
N ASP A 165 -4.31 14.45 13.03
CA ASP A 165 -5.44 15.11 12.41
C ASP A 165 -5.29 15.25 10.88
N ARG A 166 -6.41 15.07 10.18
CA ARG A 166 -6.56 15.19 8.72
C ARG A 166 -5.80 14.15 7.88
N GLN A 167 -5.06 13.21 8.46
CA GLN A 167 -4.35 12.20 7.65
C GLN A 167 -5.28 11.27 6.86
N LEU A 168 -6.49 11.00 7.37
CA LEU A 168 -7.51 10.27 6.61
C LEU A 168 -8.11 11.11 5.48
N LEU A 169 -8.22 12.43 5.66
CA LEU A 169 -8.64 13.32 4.58
C LEU A 169 -7.57 13.37 3.49
N ASP A 170 -6.29 13.50 3.86
CA ASP A 170 -5.16 13.40 2.93
C ASP A 170 -5.13 12.04 2.22
N ALA A 171 -5.43 10.93 2.91
CA ALA A 171 -5.52 9.61 2.30
C ALA A 171 -6.66 9.53 1.26
N ALA A 172 -7.79 10.18 1.53
CA ALA A 172 -8.89 10.27 0.57
C ALA A 172 -8.51 11.13 -0.64
N GLU A 173 -7.91 12.30 -0.43
CA GLU A 173 -7.43 13.18 -1.51
C GLU A 173 -6.39 12.47 -2.38
N TRP A 174 -5.43 11.76 -1.77
CA TRP A 174 -4.46 10.95 -2.49
C TRP A 174 -5.12 9.80 -3.26
N GLY A 175 -6.09 9.11 -2.67
CA GLY A 175 -6.88 8.07 -3.35
C GLY A 175 -7.60 8.58 -4.60
N GLN A 176 -8.22 9.76 -4.53
CA GLN A 176 -8.87 10.42 -5.68
C GLN A 176 -7.86 10.80 -6.77
N HIS A 177 -6.68 11.28 -6.37
CA HIS A 177 -5.59 11.55 -7.31
C HIS A 177 -5.13 10.26 -8.03
N LEU A 178 -4.99 9.14 -7.32
CA LEU A 178 -4.67 7.85 -7.92
C LEU A 178 -5.76 7.38 -8.90
N ALA A 179 -7.05 7.50 -8.54
CA ALA A 179 -8.16 7.17 -9.42
C ALA A 179 -8.12 7.97 -10.74
N SER A 180 -7.88 9.28 -10.62
CA SER A 180 -7.76 10.18 -11.77
C SER A 180 -6.60 9.80 -12.69
N ARG A 181 -5.44 9.47 -12.13
CA ARG A 181 -4.26 9.02 -12.87
C ARG A 181 -4.48 7.67 -13.56
N LEU A 182 -5.18 6.74 -12.90
CA LEU A 182 -5.51 5.44 -13.46
C LEU A 182 -6.42 5.58 -14.69
N ASN A 183 -7.45 6.43 -14.61
CA ASN A 183 -8.33 6.71 -15.73
C ASN A 183 -7.59 7.33 -16.93
N LEU A 184 -6.74 8.33 -16.68
CA LEU A 184 -5.90 8.93 -17.74
C LEU A 184 -4.91 7.93 -18.38
N GLY A 185 -4.44 6.93 -17.62
CA GLY A 185 -3.62 5.85 -18.14
C GLY A 185 -4.40 4.94 -19.09
N ARG A 186 -5.66 4.62 -18.73
CA ARG A 186 -6.56 3.80 -19.56
C ARG A 186 -6.91 4.46 -20.89
N GLU A 187 -7.24 5.75 -20.87
CA GLU A 187 -7.59 6.50 -22.09
C GLU A 187 -6.44 6.53 -23.10
N ARG A 188 -5.19 6.70 -22.63
CA ARG A 188 -4.01 6.65 -23.49
C ARG A 188 -3.76 5.27 -24.09
N GLN A 189 -3.99 4.20 -23.34
CA GLN A 189 -3.85 2.83 -23.86
C GLN A 189 -4.92 2.51 -24.91
N LEU A 190 -6.15 2.98 -24.74
CA LEU A 190 -7.23 2.79 -25.71
C LEU A 190 -7.02 3.61 -26.99
N GLY A 191 -6.50 4.83 -26.87
CA GLY A 191 -6.24 5.72 -28.02
C GLY A 191 -4.99 5.36 -28.85
N GLN A 192 -4.11 4.49 -28.36
CA GLN A 192 -2.90 4.04 -29.08
C GLN A 192 -3.08 2.72 -29.85
N ARG A 193 -4.28 2.14 -29.84
CA ARG A 193 -4.56 0.90 -30.60
C ARG A 193 -4.73 1.28 -32.09
N PRO A 194 -3.90 0.77 -33.03
CA PRO A 194 -4.08 1.08 -34.44
C PRO A 194 -5.45 0.59 -34.93
N PRO A 195 -6.10 1.28 -35.88
CA PRO A 195 -7.28 0.73 -36.53
C PRO A 195 -6.87 -0.58 -37.22
N GLY A 196 -7.59 -1.65 -36.89
CA GLY A 196 -7.40 -2.97 -37.48
C GLY A 196 -7.78 -3.03 -38.95
#